data_AF-A0A291TCF7-F1
#
_entry.id   AF-A0A291TCF7-F1
#
_cell.length_a   1.000
_cell.length_b   1.000
_cell.length_c   1.000
_cell.angle_alpha   90.00
_cell.angle_beta   90.00
_cell.angle_gamma   90.00
#
_symmetry.space_group_name_H-M   'P 1'
#
loop_
_entity.id
_entity.type
_entity.pdbx_description
1 polymer ?
#
loop_
_entity_poly.entity_id
_entity_poly.type
_entity_poly.pdbx_seq_one_letter_code
_entity_poly.pdbx_strand_id
1 'polypeptide(L)'
;MKGLTMKLFAAALALTLSLAGCGPVDGDPIRSGAAASDSASRPDAVTVAQLRQQAEQNGSLAVVLYLGSVPERTADVDAALDSLQEQPWQFVADIPADHRVAAPGGGRELYCLFAVSSRDTLFLYEKQDPQYPHQTGRELYCGRDGQPVLLLCNGTPDTPDITAVVYCTTGRALDWSPQLSASTGSPVPVEGVDDFSNHPTPGAAS
;
A
#
# COMPACT_ATOMS: atom_id res chain seq x y z
N MET A 1 -21.55 -0.10 -45.98
CA MET A 1 -21.62 -0.42 -44.54
C MET A 1 -20.36 -1.20 -44.17
N LYS A 2 -19.79 -0.86 -43.02
CA LYS A 2 -18.37 -0.95 -42.66
C LYS A 2 -17.86 -2.40 -42.52
N GLY A 3 -16.73 -2.69 -43.16
CA GLY A 3 -15.97 -3.93 -43.00
C GLY A 3 -15.20 -3.95 -41.69
N LEU A 4 -15.33 -5.05 -40.95
CA LEU A 4 -14.67 -5.34 -39.69
C LEU A 4 -13.24 -5.83 -39.98
N THR A 5 -12.22 -5.05 -39.60
CA THR A 5 -10.81 -5.49 -39.64
C THR A 5 -10.44 -6.04 -38.26
N MET A 6 -10.32 -7.36 -38.19
CA MET A 6 -9.83 -8.12 -37.04
C MET A 6 -8.33 -8.37 -37.25
N LYS A 7 -7.46 -7.75 -36.43
CA LYS A 7 -6.00 -8.01 -36.44
C LYS A 7 -5.66 -9.00 -35.33
N LEU A 8 -5.38 -10.24 -35.72
CA LEU A 8 -4.71 -11.24 -34.88
C LEU A 8 -3.20 -10.94 -34.88
N PHE A 9 -2.61 -10.71 -33.70
CA PHE A 9 -1.16 -10.69 -33.52
C PHE A 9 -0.71 -12.05 -32.98
N ALA A 10 -0.04 -12.84 -33.81
CA ALA A 10 0.67 -14.05 -33.43
C ALA A 10 2.16 -13.69 -33.25
N ALA A 11 2.71 -13.93 -32.05
CA ALA A 11 4.14 -13.83 -31.81
C ALA A 11 4.71 -15.24 -31.63
N ALA A 12 5.51 -15.69 -32.61
CA ALA A 12 6.29 -16.91 -32.55
C ALA A 12 7.67 -16.58 -31.94
N LEU A 13 8.01 -17.21 -30.81
CA LEU A 13 9.34 -17.10 -30.20
C LEU A 13 10.19 -18.30 -30.64
N ALA A 14 11.18 -18.06 -31.50
CA ALA A 14 12.12 -19.07 -31.95
C ALA A 14 13.29 -19.19 -30.97
N LEU A 15 13.51 -20.41 -30.45
CA LEU A 15 14.68 -20.82 -29.67
C LEU A 15 15.88 -21.01 -30.61
N THR A 16 17.00 -20.34 -30.35
CA THR A 16 18.29 -20.69 -30.95
C THR A 16 19.30 -21.01 -29.86
N LEU A 17 19.62 -22.30 -29.73
CA LEU A 17 20.76 -22.84 -28.99
C LEU A 17 22.07 -22.38 -29.65
N SER A 18 23.11 -22.17 -28.85
CA SER A 18 24.50 -22.22 -29.32
C SER A 18 25.35 -22.96 -28.29
N LEU A 19 25.89 -24.10 -28.73
CA LEU A 19 26.95 -24.88 -28.09
C LEU A 19 28.31 -24.32 -28.50
N ALA A 20 29.19 -24.08 -27.54
CA ALA A 20 30.66 -24.08 -27.64
C ALA A 20 31.20 -23.94 -26.20
N GLY A 21 32.16 -24.68 -25.67
CA GLY A 21 33.00 -25.78 -26.13
C GLY A 21 33.82 -26.26 -24.90
N CYS A 22 34.18 -27.54 -24.87
CA CYS A 22 35.00 -28.14 -23.81
C CYS A 22 36.49 -27.79 -23.96
N GLY A 23 37.16 -27.51 -22.85
CA GLY A 23 38.62 -27.58 -22.72
C GLY A 23 38.98 -27.95 -21.27
N PRO A 24 39.92 -28.88 -21.01
CA PRO A 24 40.34 -29.23 -19.66
C PRO A 24 41.54 -28.38 -19.23
N VAL A 25 41.53 -27.90 -17.99
CA VAL A 25 42.76 -27.47 -17.28
C VAL A 25 42.71 -28.04 -15.87
N ASP A 26 43.78 -28.74 -15.50
CA ASP A 26 44.02 -29.37 -14.20
C ASP A 26 44.96 -28.46 -13.39
N GLY A 27 44.72 -28.29 -12.09
CA GLY A 27 45.56 -27.44 -11.22
C GLY A 27 44.90 -26.89 -9.94
N ASP A 28 44.66 -27.79 -8.97
CA ASP A 28 44.61 -27.68 -7.49
C ASP A 28 43.79 -26.61 -6.69
N PRO A 29 43.31 -26.97 -5.47
CA PRO A 29 42.23 -26.27 -4.77
C PRO A 29 42.72 -25.25 -3.73
N ILE A 30 42.04 -24.10 -3.64
CA ILE A 30 42.01 -23.30 -2.41
C ILE A 30 40.56 -23.00 -2.03
N ARG A 31 40.21 -23.47 -0.84
CA ARG A 31 38.98 -23.25 -0.09
C ARG A 31 38.95 -21.83 0.47
N SER A 32 37.89 -21.08 0.18
CA SER A 32 37.19 -20.05 1.02
C SER A 32 36.29 -19.25 0.07
N GLY A 33 34.96 -19.34 0.10
CA GLY A 33 34.12 -19.15 1.27
C GLY A 33 33.67 -17.69 1.33
N ALA A 34 32.79 -17.26 0.42
CA ALA A 34 32.01 -16.02 0.55
C ALA A 34 30.82 -16.06 -0.42
N ALA A 35 29.63 -16.26 0.17
CA ALA A 35 28.30 -15.99 -0.36
C ALA A 35 28.08 -16.25 -1.86
N ALA A 36 27.64 -17.47 -2.17
CA ALA A 36 26.62 -17.59 -3.21
C ALA A 36 25.50 -16.60 -2.84
N SER A 37 25.20 -15.66 -3.73
CA SER A 37 23.97 -14.86 -3.65
C SER A 37 22.81 -15.83 -3.64
N ASP A 38 22.40 -16.26 -2.45
CA ASP A 38 21.17 -16.96 -2.21
C ASP A 38 20.05 -15.93 -2.25
N SER A 39 19.88 -15.33 -3.43
CA SER A 39 18.62 -14.77 -3.86
C SER A 39 17.74 -15.92 -4.34
N ALA A 40 17.63 -16.99 -3.54
CA ALA A 40 16.47 -17.86 -3.62
C ALA A 40 15.27 -16.95 -3.42
N SER A 41 14.48 -16.78 -4.49
CA SER A 41 13.27 -15.99 -4.49
C SER A 41 12.43 -16.37 -3.28
N ARG A 42 12.50 -15.53 -2.24
CA ARG A 42 11.55 -15.53 -1.13
C ARG A 42 10.18 -15.35 -1.79
N PRO A 43 9.14 -16.10 -1.39
CA PRO A 43 7.81 -15.94 -1.97
C PRO A 43 7.46 -14.45 -2.08
N ASP A 44 6.99 -14.03 -3.27
CA ASP A 44 6.87 -12.63 -3.70
C ASP A 44 6.13 -11.78 -2.66
N ALA A 45 6.85 -11.16 -1.72
CA ALA A 45 6.24 -10.25 -0.78
C ALA A 45 5.70 -9.04 -1.57
N VAL A 46 4.40 -8.78 -1.45
CA VAL A 46 3.78 -7.65 -2.16
C VAL A 46 4.43 -6.35 -1.69
N THR A 47 4.97 -5.61 -2.64
CA THR A 47 5.65 -4.33 -2.42
C THR A 47 4.68 -3.16 -2.62
N VAL A 48 4.99 -2.02 -1.99
CA VAL A 48 4.26 -0.75 -2.22
C VAL A 48 4.23 -0.40 -3.72
N ALA A 49 5.31 -0.66 -4.45
CA ALA A 49 5.39 -0.40 -5.89
C ALA A 49 4.38 -1.24 -6.69
N GLN A 50 4.17 -2.51 -6.33
CA GLN A 50 3.16 -3.36 -6.97
C GLN A 50 1.73 -2.87 -6.69
N LEU A 51 1.44 -2.50 -5.44
CA LEU A 51 0.14 -1.93 -5.08
C LEU A 51 -0.15 -0.63 -5.84
N ARG A 52 0.87 0.24 -5.97
CA ARG A 52 0.77 1.44 -6.80
C ARG A 52 0.48 1.14 -8.25
N GLN A 53 1.20 0.19 -8.84
CA GLN A 53 1.02 -0.18 -10.24
C GLN A 53 -0.39 -0.71 -10.49
N GLN A 54 -0.94 -1.51 -9.58
CA GLN A 54 -2.30 -2.03 -9.71
C GLN A 54 -3.34 -0.92 -9.53
N ALA A 55 -3.19 -0.07 -8.51
CA ALA A 55 -4.08 1.05 -8.28
C ALA A 55 -4.07 2.07 -9.44
N GLU A 56 -2.93 2.30 -10.06
CA GLU A 56 -2.80 3.15 -11.26
C GLU A 56 -3.56 2.56 -12.45
N GLN A 57 -3.51 1.24 -12.65
CA GLN A 57 -4.30 0.56 -13.69
C GLN A 57 -5.80 0.67 -13.44
N ASN A 58 -6.21 0.71 -12.17
CA ASN A 58 -7.59 0.94 -11.76
C ASN A 58 -8.01 2.42 -11.86
N GLY A 59 -7.09 3.34 -12.13
CA GLY A 59 -7.34 4.78 -12.21
C GLY A 59 -7.47 5.47 -10.86
N SER A 60 -6.99 4.84 -9.79
CA SER A 60 -7.04 5.34 -8.42
C SER A 60 -5.92 6.36 -8.14
N LEU A 61 -6.16 7.23 -7.17
CA LEU A 61 -5.23 8.25 -6.69
C LEU A 61 -4.64 7.92 -5.32
N ALA A 62 -5.36 7.14 -4.52
CA ALA A 62 -4.94 6.68 -3.21
C ALA A 62 -5.13 5.18 -3.06
N VAL A 63 -4.38 4.61 -2.12
CA VAL A 63 -4.52 3.24 -1.65
C VAL A 63 -4.87 3.26 -0.17
N VAL A 64 -5.79 2.39 0.25
CA VAL A 64 -6.10 2.09 1.64
C VAL A 64 -5.91 0.60 1.94
N LEU A 65 -5.27 0.30 3.06
CA LEU A 65 -5.25 -1.02 3.68
C LEU A 65 -5.74 -0.88 5.11
N TYR A 66 -6.81 -1.56 5.48
CA TYR A 66 -7.20 -1.77 6.86
C TYR A 66 -6.41 -2.93 7.43
N LEU A 67 -5.62 -2.67 8.48
CA LEU A 67 -4.70 -3.63 9.09
C LEU A 67 -5.31 -4.35 10.29
N GLY A 68 -6.37 -3.79 10.86
CA GLY A 68 -7.09 -4.36 11.99
C GLY A 68 -7.53 -3.30 13.00
N SER A 69 -8.14 -3.77 14.09
CA SER A 69 -8.58 -2.91 15.19
C SER A 69 -8.08 -3.41 16.53
N VAL A 70 -7.76 -2.48 17.41
CA VAL A 70 -7.43 -2.75 18.81
C VAL A 70 -8.68 -2.69 19.70
N PRO A 71 -8.71 -3.47 20.80
CA PRO A 71 -9.87 -3.55 21.68
C PRO A 71 -10.12 -2.24 22.43
N GLU A 72 -9.06 -1.57 22.87
CA GLU A 72 -9.12 -0.32 23.62
C GLU A 72 -8.54 0.82 22.79
N ARG A 73 -9.13 2.00 22.95
CA ARG A 73 -8.64 3.24 22.32
C ARG A 73 -7.22 3.54 22.82
N THR A 74 -6.31 3.79 21.88
CA THR A 74 -4.92 4.15 22.18
C THR A 74 -4.41 5.21 21.19
N ALA A 75 -3.35 5.92 21.56
CA ALA A 75 -2.60 6.81 20.67
C ALA A 75 -1.23 6.24 20.28
N ASP A 76 -0.88 5.06 20.79
CA ASP A 76 0.36 4.36 20.50
C ASP A 76 0.19 3.49 19.25
N VAL A 77 0.70 3.97 18.12
CA VAL A 77 0.57 3.30 16.81
C VAL A 77 1.40 2.02 16.76
N ASP A 78 2.58 2.01 17.37
CA ASP A 78 3.47 0.85 17.34
C ASP A 78 2.92 -0.26 18.25
N ALA A 79 2.46 0.08 19.46
CA ALA A 79 1.78 -0.89 20.32
C ALA A 79 0.49 -1.42 19.68
N ALA A 80 -0.25 -0.57 18.95
CA ALA A 80 -1.42 -1.02 18.20
C ALA A 80 -1.01 -2.01 17.11
N LEU A 81 -0.01 -1.68 16.29
CA LEU A 81 0.50 -2.56 15.25
C LEU A 81 1.00 -3.90 15.81
N ASP A 82 1.78 -3.89 16.89
CA ASP A 82 2.32 -5.09 17.54
C ASP A 82 1.21 -6.00 18.11
N SER A 83 0.08 -5.42 18.53
CA SER A 83 -1.06 -6.18 19.03
C SER A 83 -1.85 -6.90 17.95
N LEU A 84 -1.75 -6.42 16.70
CA LEU A 84 -2.36 -7.07 15.55
C LEU A 84 -1.44 -8.22 15.13
N GLN A 85 -1.91 -9.46 15.27
CA GLN A 85 -1.18 -10.68 14.88
C GLN A 85 -0.67 -10.59 13.42
N GLU A 86 0.30 -11.45 13.06
CA GLU A 86 1.09 -11.43 11.81
C GLU A 86 0.47 -10.65 10.63
N GLN A 87 1.00 -9.45 10.39
CA GLN A 87 0.58 -8.62 9.26
C GLN A 87 0.97 -9.29 7.95
N PRO A 88 0.02 -9.48 7.02
CA PRO A 88 0.34 -10.17 5.78
C PRO A 88 1.12 -9.26 4.80
N TRP A 89 1.21 -7.97 5.12
CA TRP A 89 1.93 -6.93 4.39
C TRP A 89 3.33 -6.73 4.97
N GLN A 90 4.34 -7.40 4.42
CA GLN A 90 5.71 -7.32 4.96
C GLN A 90 6.24 -5.89 5.04
N PHE A 91 5.91 -5.04 4.06
CA PHE A 91 6.39 -3.65 4.02
C PHE A 91 5.84 -2.78 5.18
N VAL A 92 4.76 -3.20 5.84
CA VAL A 92 4.15 -2.41 6.94
C VAL A 92 5.12 -2.27 8.10
N ALA A 93 5.89 -3.32 8.41
CA ALA A 93 6.91 -3.29 9.45
C ALA A 93 8.08 -2.35 9.10
N ASP A 94 8.30 -2.10 7.81
CA ASP A 94 9.40 -1.25 7.32
C ASP A 94 9.02 0.23 7.20
N ILE A 95 7.74 0.60 7.42
CA ILE A 95 7.30 2.00 7.40
C ILE A 95 8.03 2.75 8.53
N PRO A 96 8.63 3.93 8.30
CA PRO A 96 9.44 4.62 9.31
C PRO A 96 8.59 5.27 10.42
N ALA A 97 9.22 5.59 11.55
CA ALA A 97 8.54 6.07 12.77
C ALA A 97 7.88 7.46 12.59
N ASP A 98 8.44 8.32 11.77
CA ASP A 98 7.87 9.62 11.39
C ASP A 98 6.64 9.49 10.47
N HIS A 99 6.32 8.27 10.05
CA HIS A 99 5.11 7.91 9.28
C HIS A 99 4.08 7.18 10.15
N ARG A 100 4.17 7.34 11.47
CA ARG A 100 3.18 6.90 12.46
C ARG A 100 2.32 8.09 12.85
N VAL A 101 1.03 8.02 12.58
CA VAL A 101 0.07 9.10 12.88
C VAL A 101 -1.06 8.53 13.71
N ALA A 102 -1.36 9.18 14.83
CA ALA A 102 -2.53 8.89 15.63
C ALA A 102 -3.49 10.08 15.59
N ALA A 103 -4.79 9.79 15.56
CA ALA A 103 -5.79 10.80 15.84
C ALA A 103 -5.55 11.42 17.25
N PRO A 104 -5.82 12.72 17.46
CA PRO A 104 -5.52 13.39 18.73
C PRO A 104 -6.16 12.76 19.96
N GLY A 105 -7.35 12.19 19.78
CA GLY A 105 -8.07 11.46 20.82
C GLY A 105 -7.70 9.99 20.90
N GLY A 106 -6.67 9.54 20.18
CA GLY A 106 -6.39 8.13 19.92
C GLY A 106 -7.45 7.47 19.02
N GLY A 107 -7.13 6.27 18.58
CA GLY A 107 -7.96 5.48 17.69
C GLY A 107 -8.08 4.03 18.13
N ARG A 108 -8.90 3.28 17.39
CA ARG A 108 -8.98 1.83 17.49
C ARG A 108 -8.70 1.15 16.17
N GLU A 109 -8.92 1.83 15.04
CA GLU A 109 -8.74 1.30 13.71
C GLU A 109 -7.37 1.69 13.18
N LEU A 110 -6.61 0.71 12.70
CA LEU A 110 -5.30 0.92 12.09
C LEU A 110 -5.39 0.78 10.58
N TYR A 111 -4.97 1.83 9.87
CA TYR A 111 -4.91 1.90 8.42
C TYR A 111 -3.48 2.12 7.94
N CYS A 112 -3.15 1.59 6.77
CA CYS A 112 -2.00 2.03 5.97
C CYS A 112 -2.51 2.77 4.73
N LEU A 113 -2.04 4.00 4.52
CA LEU A 113 -2.47 4.89 3.46
C LEU A 113 -1.28 5.36 2.62
N PHE A 114 -1.47 5.54 1.31
CA PHE A 114 -0.50 6.25 0.46
C PHE A 114 -1.12 6.74 -0.84
N ALA A 115 -0.53 7.79 -1.41
CA ALA A 115 -0.82 8.21 -2.78
C ALA A 115 -0.24 7.22 -3.80
N VAL A 116 -0.99 6.99 -4.89
CA VAL A 116 -0.60 6.09 -5.98
C VAL A 116 0.64 6.62 -6.69
N SER A 117 0.62 7.88 -7.11
CA SER A 117 1.82 8.57 -7.58
C SER A 117 2.69 8.97 -6.40
N SER A 118 3.97 8.58 -6.41
CA SER A 118 4.94 8.99 -5.38
C SER A 118 5.28 10.49 -5.41
N ARG A 119 4.81 11.23 -6.42
CA ARG A 119 4.97 12.69 -6.51
C ARG A 119 3.79 13.47 -5.91
N ASP A 120 2.69 12.78 -5.64
CA ASP A 120 1.51 13.41 -5.07
C ASP A 120 1.68 13.54 -3.55
N THR A 121 1.00 14.53 -2.97
CA THR A 121 1.11 14.79 -1.52
C THR A 121 -0.11 14.22 -0.80
N LEU A 122 0.13 13.43 0.24
CA LEU A 122 -0.91 12.95 1.16
C LEU A 122 -0.90 13.80 2.43
N PHE A 123 -2.06 14.34 2.79
CA PHE A 123 -2.28 15.00 4.07
C PHE A 123 -3.26 14.22 4.92
N LEU A 124 -3.08 14.30 6.23
CA LEU A 124 -4.06 13.85 7.22
C LEU A 124 -4.43 15.03 8.10
N TYR A 125 -5.72 15.31 8.20
CA TYR A 125 -6.29 16.35 9.04
C TYR A 125 -7.23 15.74 10.05
N GLU A 126 -7.38 16.39 11.21
CA GLU A 126 -8.57 16.17 12.03
C GLU A 126 -9.83 16.41 11.20
N LYS A 127 -10.81 15.53 11.34
CA LYS A 127 -12.09 15.73 10.68
C LYS A 127 -12.73 17.00 11.22
N GLN A 128 -13.10 17.86 10.29
CA GLN A 128 -13.70 19.14 10.59
C GLN A 128 -15.01 18.97 11.35
N ASP A 129 -15.20 19.78 12.40
CA ASP A 129 -16.46 19.87 13.12
C ASP A 129 -17.53 20.50 12.20
N PRO A 130 -18.64 19.78 11.90
CA PRO A 130 -19.73 20.33 11.10
C PRO A 130 -20.36 21.59 11.69
N GLN A 131 -20.23 21.82 13.00
CA GLN A 131 -20.68 23.05 13.66
C GLN A 131 -19.83 24.27 13.28
N TYR A 132 -18.60 24.06 12.79
CA TYR A 132 -17.66 25.11 12.39
C TYR A 132 -17.16 24.89 10.95
N PRO A 133 -18.02 25.04 9.93
CA PRO A 133 -17.75 24.67 8.53
C PRO A 133 -16.67 25.52 7.84
N HIS A 134 -16.15 26.56 8.49
CA HIS A 134 -15.06 27.41 7.98
C HIS A 134 -13.71 27.19 8.69
N GLN A 135 -13.66 26.30 9.68
CA GLN A 135 -12.42 25.95 10.37
C GLN A 135 -11.86 24.66 9.78
N THR A 136 -10.72 24.74 9.09
CA THR A 136 -10.00 23.54 8.68
C THR A 136 -9.51 22.81 9.93
N GLY A 137 -9.67 21.48 9.96
CA GLY A 137 -9.10 20.66 11.03
C GLY A 137 -7.58 20.79 11.09
N ARG A 138 -6.99 20.49 12.25
CA ARG A 138 -5.54 20.55 12.43
C ARG A 138 -4.85 19.54 11.49
N GLU A 139 -3.80 19.99 10.80
CA GLU A 139 -2.92 19.10 10.06
C GLU A 139 -2.14 18.21 11.03
N LEU A 140 -2.24 16.91 10.84
CA LEU A 140 -1.53 15.89 11.63
C LEU A 140 -0.32 15.34 10.88
N TYR A 141 -0.36 15.37 9.54
CA TYR A 141 0.68 14.81 8.69
C TYR A 141 0.66 15.40 7.28
N CYS A 142 1.85 15.55 6.68
CA CYS A 142 2.07 15.92 5.29
C CYS A 142 3.18 15.04 4.69
N GLY A 143 2.81 14.03 3.90
CA GLY A 143 3.73 13.12 3.21
C GLY A 143 3.96 13.52 1.76
N ARG A 144 5.21 13.78 1.39
CA ARG A 144 5.64 14.22 0.04
C ARG A 144 6.66 13.30 -0.63
N ASP A 145 7.09 12.27 0.06
CA ASP A 145 8.14 11.34 -0.35
C ASP A 145 7.56 10.05 -0.98
N GLY A 146 6.24 9.93 -1.02
CA GLY A 146 5.55 8.73 -1.48
C GLY A 146 5.76 7.53 -0.56
N GLN A 147 6.17 7.71 0.70
CA GLN A 147 6.16 6.61 1.65
C GLN A 147 4.74 6.40 2.21
N PRO A 148 4.35 5.16 2.53
CA PRO A 148 3.12 4.89 3.26
C PRO A 148 3.09 5.53 4.64
N VAL A 149 1.89 5.78 5.16
CA VAL A 149 1.65 6.24 6.53
C VAL A 149 0.77 5.24 7.25
N LEU A 150 1.11 4.92 8.50
CA LEU A 150 0.22 4.22 9.40
C LEU A 150 -0.62 5.24 10.16
N LEU A 151 -1.93 5.10 10.05
CA LEU A 151 -2.91 5.94 10.71
C LEU A 151 -3.70 5.11 11.72
N LEU A 152 -3.61 5.47 12.99
CA LEU A 152 -4.47 4.99 14.06
C LEU A 152 -5.57 6.01 14.33
N CYS A 153 -6.81 5.69 13.98
CA CYS A 153 -7.95 6.61 14.07
C CYS A 153 -9.23 5.92 14.54
N ASN A 154 -10.32 6.68 14.60
CA ASN A 154 -11.67 6.20 14.84
C ASN A 154 -11.78 5.42 16.17
N GLY A 155 -11.72 6.14 17.28
CA GLY A 155 -11.90 5.52 18.60
C GLY A 155 -13.31 4.98 18.87
N THR A 156 -14.27 5.30 17.99
CA THR A 156 -15.63 4.73 17.94
C THR A 156 -15.96 4.39 16.49
N PRO A 157 -16.51 3.20 16.18
CA PRO A 157 -16.71 2.75 14.79
C PRO A 157 -17.57 3.68 13.92
N ASP A 158 -18.53 4.38 14.52
CA ASP A 158 -19.55 5.14 13.79
C ASP A 158 -19.18 6.61 13.52
N THR A 159 -18.03 7.08 14.01
CA THR A 159 -17.66 8.49 13.92
C THR A 159 -16.20 8.62 13.53
N PRO A 160 -15.91 8.73 12.23
CA PRO A 160 -14.55 8.94 11.80
C PRO A 160 -14.03 10.30 12.26
N ASP A 161 -12.78 10.34 12.71
CA ASP A 161 -12.16 11.53 13.31
C ASP A 161 -11.03 12.12 12.45
N ILE A 162 -10.73 11.51 11.29
CA ILE A 162 -9.70 11.96 10.34
C ILE A 162 -10.28 12.20 8.94
N THR A 163 -9.70 13.17 8.24
CA THR A 163 -9.83 13.36 6.79
C THR A 163 -8.46 13.21 6.13
N ALA A 164 -8.36 12.27 5.20
CA ALA A 164 -7.20 12.10 4.33
C ALA A 164 -7.43 12.89 3.04
N VAL A 165 -6.39 13.58 2.55
CA VAL A 165 -6.45 14.38 1.32
C VAL A 165 -5.23 14.09 0.47
N VAL A 166 -5.43 13.60 -0.76
CA VAL A 166 -4.38 13.51 -1.78
C VAL A 166 -4.50 14.70 -2.72
N TYR A 167 -3.45 15.52 -2.77
CA TYR A 167 -3.29 16.54 -3.82
C TYR A 167 -2.45 15.98 -4.94
N CYS A 168 -3.11 15.75 -6.07
CA CYS A 168 -2.45 15.27 -7.27
C CYS A 168 -1.70 16.41 -7.95
N THR A 169 -0.49 16.11 -8.42
CA THR A 169 0.30 17.02 -9.26
C THR A 169 -0.41 17.41 -10.57
N THR A 170 -1.45 16.66 -10.98
CA THR A 170 -2.31 16.97 -12.11
C THR A 170 -3.44 17.98 -11.81
N GLY A 171 -3.57 18.45 -10.56
CA GLY A 171 -4.55 19.45 -10.13
C GLY A 171 -5.86 18.88 -9.58
N ARG A 172 -5.99 17.55 -9.46
CA ARG A 172 -7.12 16.90 -8.76
C ARG A 172 -6.83 16.81 -7.26
N ALA A 173 -7.83 17.07 -6.43
CA ALA A 173 -7.79 16.72 -5.01
C ALA A 173 -8.78 15.58 -4.76
N LEU A 174 -8.39 14.64 -3.90
CA LEU A 174 -9.25 13.57 -3.41
C LEU A 174 -9.24 13.62 -1.89
N ASP A 175 -10.39 13.91 -1.29
CA ASP A 175 -10.60 13.90 0.15
C ASP A 175 -11.55 12.77 0.57
N TRP A 176 -11.22 12.11 1.68
CA TRP A 176 -12.08 11.08 2.27
C TRP A 176 -11.82 10.89 3.76
N SER A 177 -12.76 10.27 4.47
CA SER A 177 -12.54 9.78 5.84
C SER A 177 -12.30 8.26 5.81
N PRO A 178 -11.13 7.76 6.23
CA PRO A 178 -10.95 6.33 6.49
C PRO A 178 -11.95 5.88 7.56
N GLN A 179 -12.74 4.86 7.25
CA GLN A 179 -13.72 4.26 8.16
C GLN A 179 -14.16 2.90 7.62
N LEU A 180 -14.62 2.03 8.50
CA LEU A 180 -15.27 0.79 8.10
C LEU A 180 -16.73 1.00 7.78
N SER A 181 -17.23 0.25 6.80
CA SER A 181 -18.65 0.05 6.60
C SER A 181 -19.20 -0.86 7.70
N ALA A 182 -20.22 -0.38 8.42
CA ALA A 182 -20.90 -1.17 9.45
C ALA A 182 -21.52 -2.47 8.91
N SER A 183 -21.81 -2.56 7.61
CA SER A 183 -22.43 -3.75 7.00
C SER A 183 -21.41 -4.78 6.51
N THR A 184 -20.20 -4.37 6.12
CA THR A 184 -19.21 -5.27 5.50
C THR A 184 -17.96 -5.47 6.35
N GLY A 185 -17.71 -4.59 7.34
CA GLY A 185 -16.47 -4.60 8.12
C GLY A 185 -15.21 -4.31 7.29
N SER A 186 -15.38 -3.80 6.06
CA SER A 186 -14.30 -3.36 5.16
C SER A 186 -14.32 -1.83 5.02
N PRO A 187 -13.24 -1.18 4.58
CA PRO A 187 -13.25 0.23 4.24
C PRO A 187 -14.46 0.64 3.39
N VAL A 188 -15.06 1.78 3.69
CA VAL A 188 -16.13 2.35 2.86
C VAL A 188 -15.55 2.68 1.47
N PRO A 189 -16.15 2.19 0.36
CA PRO A 189 -15.67 2.50 -0.98
C PRO A 189 -15.73 3.99 -1.29
N VAL A 190 -14.64 4.54 -1.84
CA VAL A 190 -14.54 5.93 -2.27
C VAL A 190 -13.97 5.96 -3.69
N GLU A 191 -14.60 6.73 -4.58
CA GLU A 191 -14.10 6.89 -5.94
C GLU A 191 -12.66 7.44 -5.93
N GLY A 192 -11.74 6.73 -6.58
CA GLY A 192 -10.33 7.10 -6.61
C GLY A 192 -9.50 6.59 -5.42
N VAL A 193 -10.09 5.84 -4.49
CA VAL A 193 -9.35 5.09 -3.46
C VAL A 193 -9.46 3.60 -3.76
N ASP A 194 -8.33 2.92 -3.92
CA ASP A 194 -8.29 1.47 -4.09
C ASP A 194 -8.08 0.77 -2.74
N ASP A 195 -8.91 -0.22 -2.43
CA ASP A 195 -8.88 -0.95 -1.16
C ASP A 195 -8.16 -2.30 -1.33
N PHE A 196 -7.01 -2.43 -0.67
CA PHE A 196 -6.21 -3.65 -0.67
C PHE A 196 -6.30 -4.45 0.62
N SER A 197 -7.18 -4.13 1.56
CA SER A 197 -7.25 -4.75 2.90
C SER A 197 -7.29 -6.28 2.89
N ASN A 198 -7.94 -6.89 1.89
CA ASN A 198 -8.13 -8.34 1.77
C ASN A 198 -7.12 -9.04 0.83
N HIS A 199 -6.07 -8.37 0.36
CA HIS A 199 -5.22 -8.86 -0.73
C HIS A 199 -3.81 -9.37 -0.38
N PRO A 200 -3.59 -10.30 0.56
CA PRO A 200 -2.29 -10.95 0.64
C PRO A 200 -2.32 -12.25 -0.15
N THR A 201 -2.10 -12.23 -1.46
CA THR A 201 -1.93 -13.51 -2.18
C THR A 201 -1.02 -13.42 -3.40
N PRO A 202 0.27 -13.71 -3.23
CA PRO A 202 1.05 -14.36 -4.27
C PRO A 202 0.53 -15.80 -4.38
N GLY A 203 -0.20 -16.13 -5.45
CA GLY A 203 -0.51 -17.52 -5.79
C GLY A 203 -1.98 -17.97 -5.73
N ALA A 204 -2.96 -17.09 -5.87
CA ALA A 204 -4.33 -17.54 -6.20
C ALA A 204 -4.44 -17.81 -7.71
N ALA A 205 -3.90 -18.94 -8.17
CA ALA A 205 -4.41 -19.59 -9.36
C ALA A 205 -5.77 -20.23 -9.02
N SER A 206 -6.81 -19.89 -9.77
CA SER A 206 -8.00 -20.74 -9.94
C SER A 206 -7.99 -21.30 -11.36
#